data_AF-A0A2A6CJ94-F1
#
_entry.id   AF-A0A2A6CJ94-F1
#
_cell.length_a   1.000
_cell.length_b   1.000
_cell.length_c   1.000
_cell.angle_alpha   90.00
_cell.angle_beta   90.00
_cell.angle_gamma   90.00
#
_symmetry.space_group_name_H-M   'P 1'
#
loop_
_entity.id
_entity.type
_entity.pdbx_description
1 polymer ?
#
loop_
_entity_poly.entity_id
_entity_poly.type
_entity_poly.pdbx_seq_one_letter_code
_entity_poly.pdbx_strand_id
1 'polypeptide(L)'
;MVLLFILFAFLSFTEAKIIPSDPSKLATSPWPSGAYCIMQAGSTCPSPFSPNELKLSVPIEILPGMTDHAGNTLIQLGRAGNSFVVSSSYDNVYTLGLTFCCKNS
;
A
#
# COMPACT_ATOMS: atom_id res chain seq x y z
N MET A 1 -46.87 -23.94 -20.12
CA MET A 1 -47.08 -23.42 -18.75
C MET A 1 -45.85 -23.56 -17.83
N VAL A 2 -44.82 -24.34 -18.18
CA VAL A 2 -43.58 -24.45 -17.37
C VAL A 2 -42.54 -23.37 -17.71
N LEU A 3 -42.48 -22.92 -18.98
CA LEU A 3 -41.52 -21.90 -19.43
C LEU A 3 -41.74 -20.51 -18.80
N LEU A 4 -42.98 -20.18 -18.42
CA LEU A 4 -43.30 -18.88 -17.80
C LEU A 4 -42.84 -18.78 -16.35
N PHE A 5 -42.76 -19.91 -15.63
CA PHE A 5 -42.27 -19.93 -14.24
C PHE A 5 -40.76 -19.71 -14.16
N ILE A 6 -39.99 -20.17 -15.15
CA ILE A 6 -38.53 -19.98 -15.16
C ILE A 6 -38.19 -18.52 -15.45
N LEU A 7 -38.94 -17.85 -16.34
CA LEU A 7 -38.74 -16.42 -16.63
C LEU A 7 -39.04 -15.50 -15.43
N PHE A 8 -40.01 -15.84 -14.58
CA PHE A 8 -40.30 -15.07 -13.37
C PHE A 8 -39.24 -15.23 -12.27
N ALA A 9 -38.57 -16.39 -12.20
CA ALA A 9 -37.54 -16.64 -11.20
C ALA A 9 -36.25 -15.84 -11.45
N PHE A 10 -35.93 -15.50 -12.72
CA PHE A 10 -34.71 -14.76 -13.06
C PHE A 10 -34.83 -13.23 -12.93
N LEU A 11 -36.04 -12.67 -12.79
CA LEU A 11 -36.24 -11.23 -12.61
C LEU A 11 -36.17 -10.77 -11.14
N SER A 12 -35.97 -11.69 -10.19
CA SER A 12 -35.68 -11.35 -8.80
C SER A 12 -34.17 -11.20 -8.54
N PHE A 13 -33.41 -10.77 -9.57
CA PHE A 13 -32.04 -10.30 -9.35
C PHE A 13 -32.12 -9.03 -8.51
N THR A 14 -31.85 -9.25 -7.23
CA THR A 14 -31.67 -8.28 -6.16
C THR A 14 -30.97 -7.04 -6.70
N GLU A 15 -31.61 -5.88 -6.51
CA GLU A 15 -30.90 -4.61 -6.49
C GLU A 15 -29.74 -4.76 -5.50
N ALA A 16 -28.53 -4.95 -6.03
CA ALA A 16 -27.34 -4.67 -5.25
C ALA A 16 -27.41 -3.18 -4.98
N LYS A 17 -27.95 -2.81 -3.82
CA LYS A 17 -27.90 -1.45 -3.31
C LYS A 17 -26.43 -1.06 -3.30
N ILE A 18 -26.00 -0.33 -4.32
CA ILE A 18 -24.71 0.35 -4.32
C ILE A 18 -24.86 1.36 -3.19
N ILE A 19 -24.46 0.95 -1.98
CA ILE A 19 -24.32 1.87 -0.86
C ILE A 19 -23.30 2.88 -1.36
N PRO A 20 -23.67 4.16 -1.55
CA PRO A 20 -22.67 5.19 -1.73
C PRO A 20 -21.77 5.06 -0.53
N SER A 21 -20.49 4.73 -0.74
CA SER A 21 -19.49 4.78 0.32
C SER A 21 -19.34 6.25 0.66
N ASP A 22 -20.26 6.76 1.47
CA ASP A 22 -20.18 8.07 2.08
C ASP A 22 -18.85 8.07 2.86
N PRO A 23 -17.84 8.82 2.41
CA PRO A 23 -16.53 8.83 3.06
C PRO A 23 -16.63 9.32 4.52
N SER A 24 -17.77 9.93 4.89
CA SER A 24 -18.10 10.40 6.23
C SER A 24 -18.57 9.29 7.18
N LYS A 25 -18.93 8.10 6.66
CA LYS A 25 -19.34 6.92 7.44
C LYS A 25 -18.33 5.78 7.38
N LEU A 26 -17.08 6.06 7.01
CA LEU A 26 -15.98 5.17 7.36
C LEU A 26 -15.71 5.35 8.85
N ALA A 27 -16.61 4.76 9.66
CA ALA A 27 -16.50 4.74 11.09
C ALA A 27 -15.08 4.31 11.46
N THR A 28 -14.41 5.17 12.22
CA THR A 28 -13.16 4.91 12.93
C THR A 28 -13.27 3.56 13.62
N SER A 29 -12.91 2.48 12.93
CA SER A 29 -12.69 1.21 13.59
C SER A 29 -11.48 1.44 14.48
N PRO A 30 -11.63 1.42 15.81
CA PRO A 30 -10.48 1.56 16.68
C PRO A 30 -9.58 0.38 16.38
N TRP A 31 -8.42 0.66 15.78
CA TRP A 31 -7.37 -0.31 15.57
C TRP A 31 -7.20 -1.20 16.82
N PRO A 32 -6.97 -2.51 16.64
CA PRO A 32 -6.84 -3.42 17.77
C PRO A 32 -5.74 -2.95 18.74
N SER A 33 -5.87 -3.33 20.01
CA SER A 33 -4.84 -3.08 21.01
C SER A 33 -3.53 -3.76 20.59
N GLY A 34 -2.42 -3.03 20.65
CA GLY A 34 -1.10 -3.55 20.31
C GLY A 34 -0.20 -2.48 19.70
N ALA A 35 1.05 -2.85 19.47
CA ALA A 35 2.03 -2.04 18.77
C ALA A 35 2.01 -2.39 17.28
N TYR A 36 1.88 -1.38 16.43
CA TYR A 36 1.85 -1.56 14.97
C TYR A 36 2.36 -0.30 14.27
N CYS A 37 2.95 -0.51 13.09
CA CYS A 37 3.42 0.54 12.22
C CYS A 37 2.75 0.42 10.85
N ILE A 38 2.30 1.53 10.30
CA ILE A 38 1.68 1.61 8.96
C ILE A 38 2.57 2.44 8.05
N MET A 39 2.62 2.11 6.76
CA MET A 39 3.36 2.92 5.78
C MET A 39 2.74 4.31 5.68
N GLN A 40 3.58 5.34 5.68
CA GLN A 40 3.13 6.71 5.57
C GLN A 40 2.92 7.07 4.08
N ALA A 41 1.66 7.24 3.67
CA ALA A 41 1.32 7.69 2.32
C ALA A 41 1.27 9.23 2.17
N GLY A 42 0.97 9.97 3.25
CA GLY A 42 0.88 11.44 3.29
C GLY A 42 2.04 12.11 4.03
N SER A 43 1.93 13.42 4.29
CA SER A 43 2.97 14.18 4.99
C SER A 43 2.93 14.02 6.52
N THR A 44 1.80 13.62 7.09
CA THR A 44 1.59 13.53 8.54
C THR A 44 1.04 12.18 8.96
N CYS A 45 1.36 11.76 10.19
CA CYS A 45 0.79 10.54 10.78
C CYS A 45 -0.57 10.85 11.40
N PRO A 46 -1.59 10.00 11.18
CA PRO A 46 -2.87 10.18 11.85
C PRO A 46 -2.71 9.90 13.35
N SER A 47 -3.47 10.61 14.19
CA SER A 47 -3.55 10.26 15.61
C SER A 47 -4.14 8.84 15.77
N PRO A 48 -3.62 7.99 16.67
CA PRO A 48 -2.61 8.23 17.70
C PRO A 48 -1.18 7.80 17.31
N PHE A 49 -0.83 7.81 16.03
CA PHE A 49 0.49 7.35 15.57
C PHE A 49 1.51 8.48 15.56
N SER A 50 2.78 8.11 15.75
CA SER A 50 3.95 8.99 15.64
C SER A 50 4.82 8.60 14.44
N PRO A 51 5.49 9.56 13.78
CA PRO A 51 6.38 9.27 12.66
C PRO A 51 7.62 8.49 13.12
N ASN A 52 8.09 7.58 12.28
CA ASN A 52 9.31 6.81 12.47
C ASN A 52 9.93 6.46 11.11
N GLU A 53 11.25 6.20 11.09
CA GLU A 53 12.03 5.98 9.87
C GLU A 53 12.96 4.77 10.03
N LEU A 54 13.09 3.98 8.97
CA LEU A 54 14.09 2.91 8.84
C LEU A 54 14.92 3.17 7.60
N LYS A 55 16.24 3.03 7.75
CA LYS A 55 17.19 3.08 6.63
C LYS A 55 17.93 1.76 6.53
N LEU A 56 17.96 1.22 5.32
CA LEU A 56 18.78 0.08 4.96
C LEU A 56 19.72 0.49 3.84
N SER A 57 21.02 0.33 4.05
CA SER A 57 22.04 0.53 3.02
C SER A 57 22.71 -0.80 2.70
N VAL A 58 22.73 -1.17 1.42
CA VAL A 58 23.33 -2.42 0.92
C VAL A 58 24.29 -2.12 -0.23
N PRO A 59 25.41 -2.85 -0.37
CA PRO A 59 26.32 -2.69 -1.50
C PRO A 59 25.62 -2.83 -2.85
N ILE A 60 26.08 -2.08 -3.86
CA ILE A 60 25.60 -2.21 -5.24
C ILE A 60 26.32 -3.39 -5.90
N GLU A 61 25.56 -4.47 -6.15
CA GLU A 61 26.03 -5.62 -6.96
C GLU A 61 25.42 -5.63 -8.37
N ILE A 62 24.26 -4.98 -8.53
CA ILE A 62 23.48 -4.94 -9.77
C ILE A 62 23.23 -3.46 -10.08
N LEU A 63 23.48 -3.01 -11.30
CA LEU A 63 23.32 -1.60 -11.70
C LEU A 63 21.86 -1.24 -12.04
N PRO A 64 21.47 0.05 -11.91
CA PRO A 64 20.14 0.49 -12.34
C PRO A 64 19.95 0.26 -13.84
N GLY A 65 18.77 -0.21 -14.23
CA GLY A 65 18.44 -0.53 -15.63
C GLY A 65 18.86 -1.93 -16.09
N MET A 66 19.55 -2.72 -15.25
CA MET A 66 19.68 -4.15 -15.50
C MET A 66 18.32 -4.84 -15.39
N THR A 67 18.06 -5.79 -16.29
CA THR A 67 16.81 -6.54 -16.34
C THR A 67 17.04 -8.03 -16.12
N ASP A 68 16.03 -8.72 -15.60
CA ASP A 68 16.00 -10.18 -15.60
C ASP A 68 15.79 -10.74 -17.03
N HIS A 69 15.75 -12.06 -17.15
CA HIS A 69 15.51 -12.74 -18.43
C HIS A 69 14.12 -12.45 -19.04
N ALA A 70 13.16 -12.00 -18.23
CA ALA A 70 11.83 -11.61 -18.65
C ALA A 70 11.74 -10.11 -19.01
N GLY A 71 12.84 -9.35 -18.89
CA GLY A 71 12.89 -7.93 -19.17
C GLY A 71 12.42 -7.03 -18.03
N ASN A 72 12.20 -7.58 -16.82
CA ASN A 72 11.83 -6.78 -15.66
C ASN A 72 13.07 -6.11 -15.07
N THR A 73 12.98 -4.82 -14.77
CA THR A 73 14.06 -4.09 -14.10
C THR A 73 14.33 -4.66 -12.71
N LEU A 74 15.59 -5.00 -12.44
CA LEU A 74 15.99 -5.62 -11.17
C LEU A 74 15.91 -4.65 -9.99
N ILE A 75 16.34 -3.39 -10.19
CA ILE A 75 16.28 -2.32 -9.17
C ILE A 75 15.52 -1.12 -9.74
N GLN A 76 14.48 -0.68 -9.04
CA GLN A 76 13.75 0.54 -9.36
C GLN A 76 14.08 1.64 -8.35
N LEU A 77 14.80 2.67 -8.81
CA LEU A 77 15.04 3.87 -8.04
C LEU A 77 13.80 4.78 -8.07
N GLY A 78 13.59 5.57 -7.01
CA GLY A 78 12.49 6.52 -6.97
C GLY A 78 11.97 6.82 -5.58
N ARG A 79 10.77 7.42 -5.55
CA ARG A 79 10.06 7.81 -4.33
C ARG A 79 8.62 7.31 -4.36
N ALA A 80 8.15 6.84 -3.21
CA ALA A 80 6.76 6.50 -2.95
C ALA A 80 6.34 7.17 -1.64
N GLY A 81 5.64 8.31 -1.77
CA GLY A 81 5.40 9.20 -0.63
C GLY A 81 6.74 9.72 -0.06
N ASN A 82 6.94 9.53 1.24
CA ASN A 82 8.19 9.89 1.92
C ASN A 82 9.25 8.78 1.84
N SER A 83 8.87 7.57 1.43
CA SER A 83 9.81 6.46 1.27
C SER A 83 10.54 6.57 -0.06
N PHE A 84 11.78 6.08 -0.11
CA PHE A 84 12.65 6.23 -1.29
C PHE A 84 13.64 5.09 -1.46
N VAL A 85 14.04 4.88 -2.70
CA VAL A 85 15.18 4.04 -3.08
C VAL A 85 16.12 4.91 -3.91
N VAL A 86 17.36 5.06 -3.43
CA VAL A 86 18.41 5.86 -4.10
C VAL A 86 19.71 5.08 -4.16
N SER A 87 20.57 5.43 -5.11
CA SER A 87 21.94 4.92 -5.22
C SER A 87 22.95 6.01 -4.87
N SER A 88 23.95 5.68 -4.07
CA SER A 88 25.17 6.50 -3.90
C SER A 88 26.31 5.82 -4.66
N SER A 89 26.80 6.44 -5.73
CA SER A 89 27.93 5.93 -6.51
C SER A 89 29.26 6.11 -5.77
N TYR A 90 29.37 7.13 -4.92
CA TYR A 90 30.55 7.39 -4.11
C TYR A 90 30.74 6.31 -3.03
N ASP A 91 29.65 5.99 -2.33
CA ASP A 91 29.65 4.98 -1.26
C ASP A 91 29.43 3.56 -1.81
N ASN A 92 29.11 3.44 -3.11
CA ASN A 92 28.76 2.20 -3.79
C ASN A 92 27.64 1.39 -3.10
N VAL A 93 26.58 2.08 -2.65
CA VAL A 93 25.43 1.47 -1.95
C VAL A 93 24.08 1.91 -2.52
N TYR A 94 23.11 1.01 -2.47
CA TYR A 94 21.69 1.35 -2.50
C TYR A 94 21.21 1.68 -1.10
N THR A 95 20.41 2.75 -0.97
CA THR A 95 19.74 3.10 0.28
C THR A 95 18.24 3.08 0.09
N LEU A 96 17.58 2.23 0.86
CA LEU A 96 16.14 2.21 1.06
C LEU A 96 15.81 3.00 2.34
N GLY A 97 15.10 4.10 2.18
CA GLY A 97 14.48 4.84 3.29
C GLY A 97 12.99 4.54 3.33
N LEU A 98 12.51 3.99 4.44
CA LEU A 98 11.09 3.76 4.69
C LEU A 98 10.59 4.71 5.78
N THR A 99 9.47 5.37 5.52
CA THR A 99 8.78 6.18 6.52
C THR A 99 7.46 5.53 6.90
N PHE A 100 7.23 5.41 8.20
CA PHE A 100 6.07 4.76 8.76
C PHE A 100 5.53 5.54 9.95
N CYS A 101 4.27 5.30 10.25
CA CYS A 101 3.58 5.84 11.42
C CYS A 101 3.39 4.69 12.39
N CYS A 102 3.96 4.79 13.59
CA CYS A 102 3.86 3.76 14.62
C CYS A 102 2.97 4.21 15.78
N LYS A 103 2.15 3.30 16.29
CA LYS A 103 1.46 3.46 17.56
C LYS A 103 2.12 2.51 18.56
N ASN A 104 2.49 3.07 19.71
CA ASN A 104 2.97 2.28 20.86
C ASN A 104 1.76 1.83 21.71
N SER A 105 1.92 0.70 22.41
CA SER A 105 0.87 0.09 23.25
C SER A 105 0.40 1.01 24.37
#